data_AF-A0A2G0YBP8-F1
#
_entry.id   AF-A0A2G0YBP8-F1
#
_cell.length_a   1.000
_cell.length_b   1.000
_cell.length_c   1.000
_cell.angle_alpha   90.00
_cell.angle_beta   90.00
_cell.angle_gamma   90.00
#
_symmetry.space_group_name_H-M   'P 1'
#
loop_
_entity.id
_entity.type
_entity.pdbx_description
1 polymer ?
#
loop_
_entity_poly.entity_id
_entity_poly.type
_entity_poly.pdbx_seq_one_letter_code
_entity_poly.pdbx_strand_id
1 'polypeptide(L)' 'MLIDTSAAYADIQEYAEQRLCAAKALLFSLSCMGINRADAKDVNGIADAAYLLLEDASDLFNAARKAAEREGVQNA' A
#
# COMPACT_ATOMS: atom_id res chain seq x y z
N MET A 1 -5.68 -3.29 -8.24
CA MET A 1 -7.13 -3.06 -8.00
C MET A 1 -7.61 -1.92 -8.90
N LEU A 2 -8.92 -1.76 -9.14
CA LEU A 2 -9.46 -0.56 -9.80
C LEU A 2 -9.49 0.57 -8.77
N ILE A 3 -8.59 1.54 -8.90
CA ILE A 3 -8.59 2.74 -8.05
C ILE A 3 -9.68 3.68 -8.58
N ASP A 4 -10.65 4.01 -7.74
CA ASP A 4 -11.61 5.08 -8.06
C ASP A 4 -10.91 6.44 -7.96
N THR A 5 -10.36 6.89 -9.08
CA THR A 5 -9.66 8.18 -9.18
C THR A 5 -10.59 9.40 -9.09
N SER A 6 -11.90 9.20 -8.89
CA SER A 6 -12.89 10.25 -8.63
C SER A 6 -13.19 10.47 -7.14
N ALA A 7 -12.70 9.58 -6.27
CA ALA A 7 -12.80 9.73 -4.82
C ALA A 7 -11.99 10.94 -4.31
N ALA A 8 -12.38 11.45 -3.14
CA ALA A 8 -11.71 12.59 -2.51
C ALA A 8 -10.26 12.24 -2.13
N TYR A 9 -9.39 13.25 -2.13
CA TYR A 9 -7.99 13.10 -1.77
C TYR A 9 -7.79 12.38 -0.43
N ALA A 10 -8.53 12.81 0.60
CA ALA A 10 -8.41 12.29 1.95
C ALA A 10 -8.71 10.78 2.00
N ASP A 11 -9.75 10.33 1.29
CA ASP A 11 -10.12 8.93 1.24
C ASP A 11 -9.02 8.09 0.56
N ILE A 12 -8.54 8.54 -0.61
CA ILE A 12 -7.49 7.83 -1.37
C ILE A 12 -6.19 7.77 -0.55
N GLN A 13 -5.85 8.85 0.16
CA GLN A 13 -4.68 8.87 1.04
C GLN A 13 -4.83 7.88 2.21
N GLU A 14 -5.99 7.84 2.88
CA GLU A 14 -6.24 6.89 3.97
C GLU A 14 -6.08 5.45 3.49
N TYR A 15 -6.63 5.10 2.32
CA TYR A 15 -6.45 3.77 1.74
C TYR A 15 -4.98 3.46 1.44
N ALA A 16 -4.23 4.42 0.90
CA ALA A 16 -2.79 4.26 0.63
C ALA A 16 -2.01 3.97 1.93
N GLU A 17 -2.30 4.72 2.99
CA GLU A 17 -1.69 4.54 4.31
C GLU A 17 -2.03 3.18 4.93
N GLN A 18 -3.27 2.71 4.79
CA GLN A 18 -3.66 1.38 5.26
C GLN A 18 -2.86 0.27 4.58
N ARG A 19 -2.68 0.34 3.24
CA ARG A 19 -1.89 -0.65 2.49
C ARG A 19 -0.42 -0.62 2.88
N LEU A 20 0.15 0.58 3.04
CA LEU A 20 1.52 0.74 3.50
C LEU A 20 1.72 0.17 4.91
N CYS A 21 0.79 0.43 5.82
CA CYS A 21 0.82 -0.12 7.17
C CYS A 21 0.74 -1.65 7.17
N ALA A 22 -0.13 -2.23 6.33
CA ALA A 22 -0.25 -3.68 6.18
C ALA A 22 1.05 -4.30 5.64
N ALA A 23 1.65 -3.71 4.59
CA ALA A 23 2.94 -4.15 4.05
C ALA A 23 4.05 -4.09 5.11
N LYS A 24 4.12 -3.00 5.89
CA LYS A 24 5.08 -2.84 6.98
C LYS A 24 4.92 -3.90 8.05
N ALA A 25 3.67 -4.23 8.43
CA ALA A 25 3.40 -5.30 9.40
C ALA A 25 3.82 -6.68 8.87
N LEU A 26 3.59 -6.97 7.58
CA LEU A 26 4.03 -8.21 6.95
C LEU A 26 5.56 -8.32 6.89
N LEU A 27 6.26 -7.25 6.50
CA LEU A 27 7.73 -7.24 6.48
C LEU A 27 8.33 -7.37 7.88
N PHE A 28 7.69 -6.77 8.90
CA PHE A 28 8.09 -6.98 10.28
C PHE A 28 7.90 -8.45 10.69
N SER A 29 6.75 -9.05 10.38
CA SER A 29 6.51 -10.47 10.62
C SER A 29 7.55 -11.36 9.93
N LEU A 30 7.87 -11.05 8.67
CA LEU A 30 8.91 -11.74 7.90
C LEU A 30 10.29 -11.62 8.56
N SER A 31 10.65 -10.46 9.10
CA SER A 31 11.93 -10.27 9.80
C SER A 31 12.03 -11.11 11.09
N CYS A 32 10.89 -11.44 11.71
CA CYS A 32 10.83 -12.31 12.87
C CYS A 32 10.82 -13.81 12.51
N MET A 33 10.54 -14.16 11.25
CA MET A 33 10.62 -15.53 10.76
C MET A 33 12.09 -15.95 10.62
N GLY A 34 12.62 -16.57 11.67
CA GLY A 34 14.01 -17.05 11.67
C GLY A 34 14.27 -18.08 10.56
N ILE A 35 15.47 -18.02 9.98
CA ILE A 35 15.99 -18.86 8.87
C ILE A 35 15.78 -20.38 9.07
N ASN A 36 15.61 -20.83 10.31
CA ASN A 36 15.47 -22.25 10.67
C ASN A 36 14.04 -22.74 10.93
N ARG A 37 13.00 -21.89 10.82
CA ARG A 37 11.62 -22.26 11.20
C ARG A 37 10.54 -21.96 10.17
N ALA A 38 10.76 -21.06 9.22
CA ALA A 38 9.79 -20.76 8.18
C ALA A 38 10.05 -21.61 6.94
N ASP A 39 9.01 -22.24 6.41
CA ASP A 39 9.07 -22.86 5.09
C ASP A 39 9.40 -21.76 4.06
N ALA A 40 10.28 -22.05 3.10
CA ALA A 40 10.60 -21.12 2.03
C ALA A 40 9.34 -20.60 1.31
N LYS A 41 8.27 -21.41 1.28
CA LYS A 41 6.96 -21.04 0.76
C LYS A 41 6.28 -19.92 1.57
N ASP A 42 6.36 -19.95 2.90
CA ASP A 42 5.76 -18.93 3.76
C ASP A 42 6.53 -17.61 3.65
N VAL A 43 7.86 -17.69 3.61
CA VAL A 43 8.75 -16.53 3.42
C VAL A 43 8.45 -15.86 2.08
N ASN A 44 8.39 -16.63 0.98
CA ASN A 44 8.07 -16.10 -0.34
C ASN A 44 6.64 -15.54 -0.39
N GLY A 45 5.65 -16.25 0.16
CA GLY A 45 4.26 -15.79 0.16
C GLY A 45 4.05 -14.47 0.90
N ILE A 46 4.72 -14.28 2.05
CA ILE A 46 4.66 -13.02 2.80
C ILE A 46 5.40 -11.90 2.07
N ALA A 47 6.56 -12.20 1.49
CA ALA A 47 7.31 -11.23 0.68
C ALA A 47 6.50 -10.77 -0.54
N ASP A 48 5.86 -11.69 -1.27
CA ASP A 48 5.01 -11.39 -2.41
C ASP A 48 3.78 -10.58 -2.00
N ALA A 49 3.13 -10.95 -0.88
CA ALA A 49 1.99 -10.19 -0.37
C ALA A 49 2.39 -8.77 0.04
N ALA A 50 3.54 -8.60 0.70
CA ALA A 50 4.08 -7.28 1.04
C ALA A 50 4.41 -6.47 -0.22
N TYR A 51 5.01 -7.09 -1.24
CA TYR A 51 5.29 -6.45 -2.52
C TYR A 51 4.02 -5.92 -3.18
N LEU A 52 2.98 -6.75 -3.31
CA LEU A 52 1.71 -6.34 -3.92
C LEU A 52 1.02 -5.21 -3.15
N LEU A 53 1.10 -5.21 -1.82
CA LEU A 53 0.56 -4.12 -1.00
C LEU A 53 1.34 -2.81 -1.16
N LEU A 54 2.66 -2.88 -1.37
CA LEU A 54 3.48 -1.69 -1.67
C LEU A 54 3.21 -1.15 -3.07
N GLU A 55 2.99 -2.03 -4.05
CA GLU A 55 2.57 -1.65 -5.40
C GLU A 55 1.20 -0.93 -5.35
N ASP A 56 0.21 -1.52 -4.67
CA ASP A 56 -1.12 -0.93 -4.49
C ASP A 56 -1.05 0.42 -3.75
N ALA A 57 -0.25 0.50 -2.68
CA ALA A 57 -0.04 1.76 -1.96
C ALA A 57 0.60 2.84 -2.85
N SER A 58 1.58 2.47 -3.68
CA SER A 58 2.26 3.41 -4.58
C SER A 58 1.31 3.98 -5.63
N ASP A 59 0.45 3.14 -6.19
CA ASP A 59 -0.59 3.56 -7.13
C ASP A 59 -1.62 4.48 -6.45
N LEU A 60 -2.03 4.16 -5.23
CA LEU A 60 -2.95 4.99 -4.44
C LEU A 60 -2.33 6.34 -4.09
N PHE A 61 -1.04 6.42 -3.71
CA PHE A 61 -0.37 7.71 -3.48
C PHE A 61 -0.27 8.55 -4.75
N ASN A 62 -0.01 7.92 -5.90
CA ASN A 62 -0.02 8.60 -7.18
C ASN A 62 -1.43 9.13 -7.54
N ALA A 63 -2.48 8.36 -7.22
CA ALA A 63 -3.86 8.78 -7.42
C ALA A 63 -4.26 9.91 -6.45
N ALA A 64 -3.84 9.84 -5.18
CA ALA A 64 -4.06 10.88 -4.18
C ALA A 64 -3.42 12.20 -4.63
N ARG A 65 -2.16 12.17 -5.12
CA ARG A 65 -1.52 13.38 -5.66
C ARG A 65 -2.35 14.03 -6.78
N LYS A 66 -2.88 13.23 -7.71
CA LYS A 66 -3.77 13.72 -8.78
C LYS A 66 -5.11 14.23 -8.27
N ALA A 67 -5.62 13.70 -7.15
CA ALA A 67 -6.84 14.19 -6.52
C ALA A 67 -6.58 15.54 -5.83
N ALA A 68 -5.48 15.68 -5.09
CA ALA A 68 -5.07 16.93 -4.47
C ALA A 68 -4.89 18.07 -5.48
N GLU A 69 -4.28 17.80 -6.64
CA GLU A 69 -4.15 18.77 -7.73
C GLU A 69 -5.52 19.21 -8.26
N ARG A 70 -6.48 18.29 -8.42
CA ARG A 70 -7.84 18.59 -8.89
C ARG A 70 -8.64 19.41 -7.87
N GLU A 71 -8.54 19.06 -6.59
CA GLU A 71 -9.20 19.80 -5.51
C GLU A 71 -8.56 21.19 -5.33
N GLY A 72 -7.24 21.32 -5.48
CA GLY A 72 -6.54 22.60 -5.48
C GLY A 72 -6.99 23.53 -6.62
N VAL A 73 -7.26 22.97 -7.81
CA VAL A 73 -7.81 23.72 -8.96
C VAL A 73 -9.28 24.13 -8.74
N GLN A 74 -10.06 23.37 -7.98
CA GLN A 74 -11.45 23.72 -7.66
C GLN A 74 -11.58 24.82 -6.60
N ASN A 75 -10.53 25.04 -5.80
CA ASN A 75 -10.49 26.03 -4.72
C ASN A 75 -9.70 27.31 -5.07
N ALA A 76 -9.22 27.44 -6.32
CA ALA A 76 -8.46 28.60 -6.83
C ALA A 76 -9.32 29.48 -7.73
#